data_AF-A0A9X2AFH2-F1
#
_entry.id   AF-A0A9X2AFH2-F1
#
_cell.length_a   1.000
_cell.length_b   1.000
_cell.length_c   1.000
_cell.angle_alpha   90.00
_cell.angle_beta   90.00
_cell.angle_gamma   90.00
#
_symmetry.space_group_name_H-M   'P 1'
#
loop_
_entity.id
_entity.type
_entity.pdbx_description
1 polymer ?
#
loop_
_entity_poly.entity_id
_entity_poly.type
_entity_poly.pdbx_seq_one_letter_code
_entity_poly.pdbx_strand_id
1 'polypeptide(L)'
;MKSLRLRSLPHLMLALVLTFAGIQQAAAQDAATVKTQGVVPGATAAATPATATAPAAAPAGGDAAAIAAGDALFKGNCAQCHAVNEQVVGPALAGITKRRPISWLIPWVKNSSKVVASGDDYAVALFNKFNKQQMPSFALSDKEITSIVAYVTSQEGAGPVAKDPTGGVTKENAAAADGADAGSGKYVDILLIVLVVVLIVLVVTLVIIGNLMRDVLRGRKDLDGRDVEILEQRFDWSKFYRSPVLRGIVGVVFALVLLYEGVQSVMAVGLTQGYQPTQPIAFSHKLHAGEHQINCAYCHTSVYKSKSANIPSANICMNCHSQIKTESPEIKKIYRAIERKQPIQWVRIHNLPDLAYFNHSQHTQVAGLQCQTCHGPIQNMEVVYQYSALTMGWCINCHREMPLNTKDNKYYDNLVKLHDTKNGGAPFTVSSNGGTECSKCHY
;
A
#
# COMPACT_ATOMS: atom_id res chain seq x y z
N MET A 1 34.17 28.51 -52.05
CA MET A 1 33.49 27.32 -51.52
C MET A 1 34.47 26.58 -50.60
N LYS A 2 34.42 26.83 -49.28
CA LYS A 2 35.29 26.20 -48.28
C LYS A 2 34.45 25.25 -47.43
N SER A 3 34.95 24.03 -47.27
CA SER A 3 34.34 22.90 -46.60
C SER A 3 33.93 23.17 -45.15
N LEU A 4 32.64 23.08 -44.84
CA LEU A 4 32.17 22.85 -43.48
C LEU A 4 32.45 21.39 -43.10
N ARG A 5 33.47 21.17 -42.27
CA ARG A 5 33.83 19.85 -41.73
C ARG A 5 32.81 19.41 -40.68
N LEU A 6 32.11 18.29 -40.92
CA LEU A 6 31.32 17.51 -39.95
C LEU A 6 32.20 16.90 -38.85
N ARG A 7 32.73 17.73 -37.93
CA ARG A 7 33.50 17.25 -36.76
C ARG A 7 32.80 17.43 -35.41
N SER A 8 31.59 18.01 -35.39
CA SER A 8 30.85 18.38 -34.17
C SER A 8 29.75 17.40 -33.75
N LEU A 9 29.34 16.45 -34.61
CA LEU A 9 28.27 15.49 -34.28
C LEU A 9 28.53 14.60 -33.04
N PRO A 10 29.76 14.07 -32.79
CA PRO A 10 29.95 13.19 -31.64
C PRO A 10 29.93 13.96 -30.30
N HIS A 11 30.28 15.25 -30.30
CA HIS A 11 30.23 16.09 -29.10
C HIS A 11 28.81 16.60 -28.81
N LEU A 12 28.01 16.81 -29.86
CA LEU A 12 26.59 17.15 -29.70
C LEU A 12 25.78 15.97 -29.15
N MET A 13 26.07 14.75 -29.60
CA MET A 13 25.44 13.53 -29.09
C MET A 13 25.87 13.20 -27.65
N LEU A 14 27.15 13.41 -27.31
CA LEU A 14 27.64 13.20 -25.94
C LEU A 14 27.07 14.24 -24.96
N ALA A 15 26.92 15.50 -25.39
CA ALA A 15 26.27 16.55 -24.62
C ALA A 15 24.77 16.27 -24.42
N LEU A 16 24.08 15.73 -25.44
CA LEU A 16 22.67 15.37 -25.35
C LEU A 16 22.46 14.19 -24.36
N VAL A 17 23.31 13.17 -24.40
CA VAL A 17 23.25 12.02 -23.48
C VAL A 17 23.50 12.45 -22.03
N LEU A 18 24.42 13.40 -21.79
CA LEU A 18 24.67 13.96 -20.46
C LEU A 18 23.51 14.82 -19.94
N THR A 19 22.78 15.52 -20.82
CA THR A 19 21.56 16.24 -20.42
C THR A 19 20.37 15.32 -20.14
N PHE A 20 20.24 14.18 -20.84
CA PHE A 20 19.20 13.18 -20.57
C PHE A 20 19.45 12.42 -19.26
N ALA A 21 20.71 12.10 -18.94
CA ALA A 21 21.05 11.48 -17.66
C ALA A 21 20.74 12.39 -16.45
N GLY A 22 20.95 13.71 -16.59
CA GLY A 22 20.64 14.68 -15.54
C GLY A 22 19.13 14.85 -15.27
N ILE A 23 18.28 14.70 -16.28
CA ILE A 23 16.81 14.79 -16.15
C ILE A 23 16.25 13.52 -15.51
N GLN A 24 16.84 12.35 -15.82
CA GLN A 24 16.41 11.07 -15.23
C GLN A 24 16.66 11.01 -13.72
N GLN A 25 17.74 11.64 -13.24
CA GLN A 25 18.05 11.71 -11.80
C GLN A 25 17.09 12.63 -11.02
N ALA A 26 16.54 13.66 -11.68
CA ALA A 26 15.57 14.57 -11.07
C ALA A 26 14.15 13.97 -11.04
N ALA A 27 13.76 13.19 -12.06
CA ALA A 27 12.44 12.54 -12.10
C ALA A 27 12.35 11.27 -11.23
N ALA A 28 13.47 10.60 -10.96
CA ALA A 28 13.48 9.38 -10.15
C ALA A 28 13.28 9.63 -8.64
N GLN A 29 13.42 10.87 -8.16
CA GLN A 29 13.12 11.20 -6.76
C GLN A 29 11.61 11.34 -6.48
N ASP A 30 10.77 11.53 -7.51
CA ASP A 30 9.34 11.86 -7.35
C ASP A 30 8.36 10.76 -7.81
N ALA A 31 8.83 9.61 -8.31
CA ALA A 31 7.96 8.54 -8.79
C ALA A 31 8.18 7.22 -8.02
N ALA A 32 7.64 7.14 -6.80
CA ALA A 32 7.47 5.87 -6.12
C ALA A 32 6.40 5.03 -6.85
N THR A 33 6.84 3.93 -7.48
CA THR A 33 5.96 2.96 -8.17
C THR A 33 5.20 2.12 -7.14
N VAL A 34 3.89 2.32 -7.03
CA VAL A 34 3.00 1.52 -6.16
C VAL A 34 2.42 0.34 -6.95
N LYS A 35 2.76 -0.89 -6.53
CA LYS A 35 2.15 -2.13 -7.06
C LYS A 35 0.68 -2.22 -6.62
N THR A 36 -0.22 -2.29 -7.60
CA THR A 36 -1.64 -2.58 -7.40
C THR A 36 -1.87 -4.09 -7.33
N GLN A 37 -2.20 -4.63 -6.15
CA GLN A 37 -2.86 -5.94 -6.04
C GLN A 37 -4.36 -5.73 -5.81
N GLY A 38 -5.15 -6.29 -6.73
CA GLY A 38 -6.58 -6.09 -6.87
C GLY A 38 -7.42 -6.78 -5.79
N VAL A 39 -8.59 -6.19 -5.55
CA VAL A 39 -9.66 -6.75 -4.72
C VAL A 39 -10.79 -7.19 -5.65
N VAL A 40 -11.26 -8.43 -5.50
CA VAL A 40 -12.41 -8.97 -6.25
C VAL A 40 -13.64 -8.97 -5.33
N PRO A 41 -14.81 -8.46 -5.77
CA PRO A 41 -16.03 -8.47 -4.98
C PRO A 41 -16.95 -9.67 -5.28
N GLY A 42 -17.42 -10.34 -4.23
CA GLY A 42 -18.75 -10.97 -4.15
C GLY A 42 -18.95 -12.34 -4.80
N ALA A 43 -19.10 -13.39 -3.97
CA ALA A 43 -19.91 -14.56 -4.29
C ALA A 43 -20.57 -15.12 -3.03
N THR A 44 -21.90 -15.11 -3.04
CA THR A 44 -22.81 -15.68 -2.03
C THR A 44 -22.99 -17.18 -2.25
N ALA A 45 -22.99 -17.99 -1.18
CA ALA A 45 -23.67 -19.29 -1.18
C ALA A 45 -24.17 -19.63 0.24
N ALA A 46 -25.41 -20.12 0.27
CA ALA A 46 -26.25 -20.37 1.43
C ALA A 46 -25.73 -21.48 2.36
N ALA A 47 -26.17 -21.43 3.63
CA ALA A 47 -25.99 -22.47 4.63
C ALA A 47 -27.36 -23.02 5.09
N THR A 48 -27.38 -24.30 5.50
CA THR A 48 -28.44 -24.92 6.30
C THR A 48 -27.77 -25.80 7.39
N PRO A 49 -28.34 -25.95 8.60
CA PRO A 49 -27.59 -26.05 9.86
C PRO A 49 -27.61 -27.43 10.52
N ALA A 50 -26.69 -27.69 11.46
CA ALA A 50 -26.83 -28.76 12.44
C ALA A 50 -26.06 -28.47 13.74
N THR A 51 -26.84 -28.12 14.78
CA THR A 51 -26.85 -28.58 16.19
C THR A 51 -25.55 -28.79 16.99
N ALA A 52 -25.60 -28.22 18.20
CA ALA A 52 -24.61 -28.24 19.25
C ALA A 52 -24.60 -29.54 20.09
N THR A 53 -23.41 -29.92 20.57
CA THR A 53 -23.22 -30.54 21.91
C THR A 53 -21.80 -30.31 22.43
N ALA A 54 -21.70 -29.80 23.66
CA ALA A 54 -20.55 -29.93 24.57
C ALA A 54 -21.01 -30.80 25.76
N PRO A 55 -20.18 -31.26 26.74
CA PRO A 55 -18.83 -30.79 27.08
C PRO A 55 -17.81 -31.87 27.53
N ALA A 56 -16.53 -31.50 27.72
CA ALA A 56 -15.63 -32.11 28.72
C ALA A 56 -14.37 -31.26 28.95
N ALA A 57 -13.93 -31.20 30.21
CA ALA A 57 -12.83 -30.42 30.73
C ALA A 57 -11.43 -30.99 30.40
N ALA A 58 -10.42 -30.12 30.50
CA ALA A 58 -9.02 -30.29 30.11
C ALA A 58 -8.20 -31.33 30.90
N PRO A 59 -6.97 -31.63 30.42
CA PRO A 59 -5.81 -31.73 31.29
C PRO A 59 -4.79 -30.63 31.01
N ALA A 60 -4.13 -30.22 32.10
CA ALA A 60 -2.94 -29.37 32.12
C ALA A 60 -1.72 -30.13 31.56
N GLY A 61 -0.85 -29.42 30.84
CA GLY A 61 0.44 -29.90 30.33
C GLY A 61 0.43 -30.16 28.81
N GLY A 62 0.75 -29.13 28.02
CA GLY A 62 0.89 -29.24 26.56
C GLY A 62 2.18 -28.58 26.08
N ASP A 63 3.09 -29.41 25.58
CA ASP A 63 4.38 -29.18 24.89
C ASP A 63 5.00 -27.77 24.92
N ALA A 64 6.18 -27.64 25.52
CA ALA A 64 6.99 -26.42 25.46
C ALA A 64 7.26 -25.97 23.99
N ALA A 65 7.35 -26.93 23.07
CA ALA A 65 7.45 -26.66 21.64
C ALA A 65 6.18 -26.04 21.05
N ALA A 66 5.00 -26.46 21.49
CA ALA A 66 3.71 -25.91 21.05
C ALA A 66 3.49 -24.49 21.63
N ILE A 67 3.92 -24.24 22.87
CA ILE A 67 3.89 -22.89 23.48
C ILE A 67 4.84 -21.94 22.73
N ALA A 68 6.06 -22.38 22.39
CA ALA A 68 7.02 -21.57 21.63
C ALA A 68 6.53 -21.28 20.20
N ALA A 69 5.94 -22.27 19.52
CA ALA A 69 5.29 -22.06 18.22
C ALA A 69 4.09 -21.10 18.33
N GLY A 70 3.30 -21.23 19.39
CA GLY A 70 2.19 -20.34 19.72
C GLY A 70 2.62 -18.89 19.97
N ASP A 71 3.75 -18.66 20.65
CA ASP A 71 4.31 -17.33 20.89
C ASP A 71 4.67 -16.61 19.58
N ALA A 72 5.39 -17.29 18.68
CA ALA A 72 5.77 -16.73 17.39
C ALA A 72 4.53 -16.38 16.54
N LEU A 73 3.54 -17.27 16.51
CA LEU A 73 2.29 -17.05 15.81
C LEU A 73 1.46 -15.93 16.42
N PHE A 74 1.43 -15.83 17.75
CA PHE A 74 0.72 -14.78 18.47
C PHE A 74 1.34 -13.41 18.21
N LYS A 75 2.67 -13.28 18.31
CA LYS A 75 3.39 -12.02 18.04
C LYS A 75 3.24 -11.57 16.58
N GLY A 76 3.24 -12.50 15.63
CA GLY A 76 3.11 -12.19 14.21
C GLY A 76 1.70 -11.81 13.77
N ASN A 77 0.65 -12.37 14.39
CA ASN A 77 -0.72 -12.26 13.87
C ASN A 77 -1.74 -11.66 14.85
N CYS A 78 -1.54 -11.78 16.16
CA CYS A 78 -2.59 -11.51 17.15
C CYS A 78 -2.23 -10.37 18.12
N ALA A 79 -0.94 -10.19 18.44
CA ALA A 79 -0.45 -9.22 19.43
C ALA A 79 -0.70 -7.76 19.05
N GLN A 80 -0.97 -7.48 17.78
CA GLN A 80 -1.36 -6.14 17.31
C GLN A 80 -2.75 -5.73 17.80
N CYS A 81 -3.63 -6.71 18.04
CA CYS A 81 -5.01 -6.47 18.39
C CYS A 81 -5.42 -7.07 19.74
N HIS A 82 -4.63 -7.96 20.34
CA HIS A 82 -4.95 -8.61 21.60
C HIS A 82 -3.78 -8.59 22.56
N ALA A 83 -4.05 -8.29 23.82
CA ALA A 83 -3.15 -8.50 24.93
C ALA A 83 -3.69 -9.62 25.83
N VAL A 84 -2.80 -10.28 26.57
CA VAL A 84 -3.19 -11.41 27.42
C VAL A 84 -4.04 -10.90 28.58
N ASN A 85 -3.56 -9.92 29.34
CA ASN A 85 -4.21 -9.51 30.60
C ASN A 85 -5.02 -8.21 30.51
N GLU A 86 -4.98 -7.49 29.39
CA GLU A 86 -5.64 -6.20 29.23
C GLU A 86 -6.41 -6.11 27.91
N GLN A 87 -7.44 -5.27 27.89
CA GLN A 87 -8.23 -5.02 26.69
C GLN A 87 -7.53 -3.94 25.87
N VAL A 88 -7.21 -4.26 24.62
CA VAL A 88 -6.62 -3.35 23.64
C VAL A 88 -7.65 -3.11 22.53
N VAL A 89 -7.34 -3.48 21.28
CA VAL A 89 -8.29 -3.43 20.16
C VAL A 89 -9.39 -4.50 20.33
N GLY A 90 -8.99 -5.72 20.71
CA GLY A 90 -9.87 -6.83 21.06
C GLY A 90 -9.90 -7.11 22.56
N PRO A 91 -10.80 -8.00 23.02
CA PRO A 91 -10.89 -8.40 24.41
C PRO A 91 -9.57 -9.00 24.92
N ALA A 92 -9.31 -8.82 26.22
CA ALA A 92 -8.24 -9.50 26.93
C ALA A 92 -8.40 -11.03 26.80
N LEU A 93 -7.33 -11.71 26.38
CA LEU A 93 -7.39 -13.14 26.08
C LEU A 93 -7.18 -14.04 27.30
N ALA A 94 -6.86 -13.48 28.46
CA ALA A 94 -6.74 -14.24 29.70
C ALA A 94 -8.08 -14.91 30.05
N GLY A 95 -8.04 -16.19 30.39
CA GLY A 95 -9.21 -16.99 30.73
C GLY A 95 -10.07 -17.35 29.52
N ILE A 96 -9.56 -17.24 28.28
CA ILE A 96 -10.34 -17.49 27.07
C ILE A 96 -10.91 -18.92 27.02
N THR A 97 -10.13 -19.90 27.47
CA THR A 97 -10.53 -21.31 27.58
C THR A 97 -11.62 -21.57 28.62
N LYS A 98 -11.79 -20.66 29.59
CA LYS A 98 -12.89 -20.67 30.57
C LYS A 98 -14.15 -20.01 30.02
N ARG A 99 -14.01 -19.05 29.09
CA ARG A 99 -15.14 -18.33 28.49
C ARG A 99 -15.79 -19.13 27.35
N ARG A 100 -14.99 -19.82 26.52
CA ARG A 100 -15.47 -20.59 25.37
C ARG A 100 -14.58 -21.82 25.08
N PRO A 101 -15.16 -22.95 24.64
CA PRO A 101 -14.39 -24.14 24.29
C PRO A 101 -13.61 -23.95 22.99
N ILE A 102 -12.55 -24.75 22.81
CA ILE A 102 -11.68 -24.67 21.61
C ILE A 102 -12.44 -24.89 20.30
N SER A 103 -13.50 -25.72 20.33
CA SER A 103 -14.40 -25.97 19.20
C SER A 103 -15.15 -24.73 18.72
N TRP A 104 -15.32 -23.73 19.59
CA TRP A 104 -15.89 -22.43 19.25
C TRP A 104 -14.80 -21.41 18.85
N LEU A 105 -13.63 -21.47 19.49
CA LEU A 105 -12.51 -20.55 19.22
C LEU A 105 -11.90 -20.74 17.83
N ILE A 106 -11.78 -21.98 17.35
CA ILE A 106 -11.24 -22.27 16.01
C ILE A 106 -12.04 -21.57 14.90
N PRO A 107 -13.37 -21.75 14.77
CA PRO A 107 -14.13 -21.05 13.74
C PRO A 107 -14.17 -19.54 13.95
N TRP A 108 -14.11 -19.05 15.20
CA TRP A 108 -14.02 -17.63 15.50
C TRP A 108 -12.73 -16.99 14.97
N VAL A 109 -11.58 -17.61 15.24
CA VAL A 109 -10.27 -17.10 14.79
C VAL A 109 -10.13 -17.20 13.26
N LYS A 110 -10.68 -18.25 12.64
CA LYS A 110 -10.67 -18.38 11.18
C LYS A 110 -11.55 -17.35 10.49
N ASN A 111 -12.75 -17.08 11.03
CA ASN A 111 -13.68 -16.12 10.45
C ASN A 111 -14.74 -15.68 11.47
N SER A 112 -14.45 -14.61 12.22
CA SER A 112 -15.38 -14.10 13.23
C SER A 112 -16.69 -13.62 12.62
N SER A 113 -16.65 -13.04 11.41
CA SER A 113 -17.83 -12.49 10.73
C SER A 113 -18.85 -13.58 10.39
N LYS A 114 -18.39 -14.80 10.08
CA LYS A 114 -19.26 -15.96 9.84
C LYS A 114 -19.94 -16.43 11.13
N VAL A 115 -19.23 -16.40 12.27
CA VAL A 115 -19.80 -16.78 13.57
C VAL A 115 -20.82 -15.73 14.04
N VAL A 116 -20.54 -14.43 13.86
CA VAL A 116 -21.51 -13.35 14.12
C VAL A 116 -22.73 -13.47 13.22
N ALA A 117 -22.54 -13.74 11.92
CA ALA A 117 -23.64 -13.91 10.97
C ALA A 117 -24.48 -15.19 11.20
N SER A 118 -23.93 -16.19 11.90
CA SER A 118 -24.67 -17.39 12.29
C SER A 118 -25.71 -17.14 13.39
N GLY A 119 -25.71 -15.94 14.00
CA GLY A 119 -26.64 -15.56 15.06
C GLY A 119 -26.25 -16.05 16.45
N ASP A 120 -24.97 -16.43 16.67
CA ASP A 120 -24.48 -16.80 18.01
C ASP A 120 -24.56 -15.59 18.95
N ASP A 121 -25.34 -15.72 20.03
CA ASP A 121 -25.63 -14.62 20.96
C ASP A 121 -24.36 -14.00 21.57
N TYR A 122 -23.31 -14.79 21.78
CA TYR A 122 -22.06 -14.31 22.36
C TYR A 122 -21.17 -13.61 21.33
N ALA A 123 -21.10 -14.15 20.12
CA ALA A 123 -20.46 -13.50 18.99
C ALA A 123 -21.11 -12.14 18.71
N VAL A 124 -22.45 -12.07 18.68
CA VAL A 124 -23.21 -10.84 18.44
C VAL A 124 -23.05 -9.85 19.59
N ALA A 125 -23.11 -10.31 20.85
CA ALA A 125 -22.88 -9.45 22.00
C ALA A 125 -21.44 -8.91 22.04
N LEU A 126 -20.45 -9.75 21.73
CA LEU A 126 -19.04 -9.34 21.65
C LEU A 126 -18.83 -8.35 20.51
N PHE A 127 -19.40 -8.61 19.34
CA PHE A 127 -19.36 -7.71 18.20
C PHE A 127 -19.95 -6.34 18.52
N ASN A 128 -21.12 -6.29 19.17
CA ASN A 128 -21.74 -5.05 19.59
C ASN A 128 -20.94 -4.32 20.67
N LYS A 129 -20.35 -5.06 21.62
CA LYS A 129 -19.53 -4.51 22.72
C LYS A 129 -18.25 -3.84 22.21
N PHE A 130 -17.65 -4.37 21.15
CA PHE A 130 -16.44 -3.84 20.53
C PHE A 130 -16.76 -2.95 19.32
N ASN A 131 -17.83 -2.15 19.40
CA ASN A 131 -18.22 -1.16 18.39
C ASN A 131 -18.36 -1.72 16.97
N LYS A 132 -18.79 -2.98 16.84
CA LYS A 132 -18.93 -3.68 15.55
C LYS A 132 -17.61 -3.79 14.78
N GLN A 133 -16.48 -3.77 15.48
CA GLN A 133 -15.18 -4.06 14.91
C GLN A 133 -15.07 -5.57 14.65
N GLN A 134 -14.84 -5.95 13.40
CA GLN A 134 -14.66 -7.35 13.00
C GLN A 134 -13.19 -7.74 13.19
N MET A 135 -12.96 -8.89 13.82
CA MET A 135 -11.64 -9.49 13.84
C MET A 135 -11.30 -9.96 12.41
N PRO A 136 -10.09 -9.69 11.89
CA PRO A 136 -9.67 -10.19 10.59
C PRO A 136 -9.75 -11.72 10.52
N SER A 137 -10.06 -12.25 9.33
CA SER A 137 -10.05 -13.71 9.11
C SER A 137 -8.61 -14.20 8.95
N PHE A 138 -8.23 -15.22 9.72
CA PHE A 138 -6.89 -15.78 9.67
C PHE A 138 -6.90 -17.16 8.99
N ALA A 139 -6.02 -17.35 8.01
CA ALA A 139 -5.83 -18.63 7.31
C ALA A 139 -4.90 -19.58 8.10
N LEU A 140 -5.16 -19.72 9.40
CA LEU A 140 -4.41 -20.61 10.30
C LEU A 140 -5.07 -21.99 10.38
N SER A 141 -4.25 -23.04 10.51
CA SER A 141 -4.72 -24.40 10.75
C SER A 141 -5.22 -24.59 12.19
N ASP A 142 -6.00 -25.65 12.43
CA ASP A 142 -6.58 -25.94 13.75
C ASP A 142 -5.48 -26.19 14.80
N LYS A 143 -4.35 -26.78 14.38
CA LYS A 143 -3.18 -27.01 15.24
C LYS A 143 -2.46 -25.71 15.61
N GLU A 144 -2.34 -24.78 14.67
CA GLU A 144 -1.74 -23.47 14.93
C GLU A 144 -2.59 -22.64 15.89
N ILE A 145 -3.92 -22.64 15.70
CA ILE A 145 -4.85 -21.96 16.61
C ILE A 145 -4.80 -22.57 18.01
N THR A 146 -4.74 -23.90 18.12
CA THR A 146 -4.60 -24.58 19.42
C THR A 146 -3.29 -24.22 20.11
N SER A 147 -2.19 -24.07 19.35
CA SER A 147 -0.88 -23.65 19.87
C SER A 147 -0.90 -22.20 20.38
N ILE A 148 -1.59 -21.30 19.67
CA ILE A 148 -1.80 -19.91 20.11
C ILE A 148 -2.59 -19.86 21.43
N VAL A 149 -3.66 -20.65 21.54
CA VAL A 149 -4.47 -20.71 22.77
C VAL A 149 -3.66 -21.30 23.94
N ALA A 150 -2.84 -22.32 23.69
CA ALA A 150 -1.93 -22.87 24.69
C ALA A 150 -0.90 -21.83 25.19
N TYR A 151 -0.33 -21.04 24.28
CA TYR A 151 0.55 -19.93 24.64
C TYR A 151 -0.17 -18.86 25.48
N VAL A 152 -1.35 -18.40 25.06
CA VAL A 152 -2.14 -17.41 25.81
C VAL A 152 -2.44 -17.92 27.22
N THR A 153 -2.88 -19.17 27.36
CA THR A 153 -3.17 -19.76 28.68
C THR A 153 -1.91 -19.94 29.53
N SER A 154 -0.74 -20.16 28.94
CA SER A 154 0.53 -20.19 29.68
C SER A 154 0.96 -18.81 30.23
N GLN A 155 0.46 -17.72 29.63
CA GLN A 155 0.75 -16.34 30.03
C GLN A 155 -0.32 -15.74 30.97
N GLU A 156 -1.38 -16.50 31.28
CA GLU A 156 -2.44 -16.10 32.21
C GLU A 156 -1.87 -15.99 33.63
N GLY A 157 -1.83 -14.77 34.18
CA GLY A 157 -1.33 -14.50 35.54
C GLY A 157 0.13 -14.04 35.64
N ALA A 158 0.86 -13.95 34.51
CA ALA A 158 2.10 -13.19 34.48
C ALA A 158 1.77 -11.68 34.50
N GLY A 159 2.19 -10.97 35.55
CA GLY A 159 1.97 -9.51 35.68
C GLY A 159 2.58 -8.70 34.52
N PRO A 160 2.28 -7.38 34.42
CA PRO A 160 2.75 -6.56 33.31
C PRO A 160 4.28 -6.57 33.25
N VAL A 161 4.85 -7.02 32.14
CA VAL A 161 6.30 -6.94 31.91
C VAL A 161 6.64 -5.47 31.64
N ALA A 162 7.23 -4.82 32.64
CA ALA A 162 7.79 -3.48 32.52
C ALA A 162 8.91 -3.47 31.48
N LYS A 163 8.88 -2.50 30.56
CA LYS A 163 10.02 -2.20 29.68
C LYS A 163 11.06 -1.45 30.50
N ASP A 164 12.21 -2.09 30.77
CA ASP A 164 13.37 -1.46 31.39
C ASP A 164 14.12 -0.56 30.39
N PRO A 165 14.40 0.71 30.72
CA PRO A 165 15.13 1.64 29.88
C PRO A 165 16.60 1.79 30.34
N THR A 166 17.45 0.78 30.18
CA THR A 166 18.91 1.00 30.19
C THR A 166 19.67 -0.07 29.40
N GLY A 167 20.41 0.37 28.39
CA GLY A 167 21.33 -0.44 27.61
C GLY A 167 22.25 0.49 26.83
N GLY A 168 23.16 1.15 27.53
CA GLY A 168 24.19 1.98 26.93
C GLY A 168 25.20 1.12 26.17
N VAL A 169 25.65 1.63 25.03
CA VAL A 169 26.92 1.22 24.41
C VAL A 169 27.71 2.50 24.13
N THR A 170 28.94 2.50 24.64
CA THR A 170 29.96 3.53 24.54
C THR A 170 30.35 3.87 23.10
N LYS A 171 30.69 5.13 22.86
CA LYS A 171 31.28 5.66 21.62
C LYS A 171 32.75 5.27 21.48
N GLU A 172 33.15 4.90 20.26
CA GLU A 172 34.38 5.23 19.50
C GLU A 172 34.33 4.38 18.21
N ASN A 173 34.56 4.83 16.97
CA ASN A 173 34.96 6.09 16.38
C ASN A 173 34.30 6.22 14.99
N ALA A 174 34.13 7.46 14.56
CA ALA A 174 33.44 7.86 13.34
C ALA A 174 34.20 7.48 12.04
N ALA A 175 33.43 7.09 11.03
CA ALA A 175 33.70 7.44 9.64
C ALA A 175 32.36 7.72 8.96
N ALA A 176 32.24 8.91 8.38
CA ALA A 176 31.07 9.39 7.68
C ALA A 176 30.75 8.51 6.46
N ALA A 177 29.49 8.13 6.30
CA ALA A 177 28.90 7.85 5.00
C ALA A 177 27.38 8.00 5.08
N ASP A 178 26.87 8.67 4.07
CA ASP A 178 25.52 9.12 3.80
C ASP A 178 24.40 8.08 3.93
N GLY A 179 23.18 8.61 4.01
CA GLY A 179 21.94 7.93 4.34
C GLY A 179 21.55 6.77 3.43
N ALA A 180 20.72 5.89 3.98
CA ALA A 180 19.99 4.87 3.22
C ALA A 180 18.67 4.54 3.92
N ASP A 181 17.60 5.06 3.32
CA ASP A 181 16.30 4.41 3.22
C ASP A 181 16.47 3.00 2.55
N ALA A 182 15.42 2.19 2.57
CA ALA A 182 15.20 0.98 1.78
C ALA A 182 15.73 -0.36 2.34
N GLY A 183 14.95 -0.96 3.24
CA GLY A 183 15.01 -2.40 3.55
C GLY A 183 14.46 -3.32 2.44
N SER A 184 13.84 -2.77 1.40
CA SER A 184 13.34 -3.53 0.22
C SER A 184 14.17 -3.30 -1.04
N GLY A 185 14.76 -2.10 -1.20
CA GLY A 185 15.62 -1.77 -2.34
C GLY A 185 16.92 -2.57 -2.35
N LYS A 186 17.57 -2.75 -1.19
CA LYS A 186 18.83 -3.48 -1.09
C LYS A 186 18.73 -4.94 -1.54
N TYR A 187 17.64 -5.64 -1.23
CA TYR A 187 17.46 -7.03 -1.69
C TYR A 187 17.18 -7.13 -3.18
N VAL A 188 16.44 -6.17 -3.75
CA VAL A 188 16.18 -6.11 -5.20
C VAL A 188 17.47 -5.77 -5.96
N ASP A 189 18.28 -4.83 -5.45
CA ASP A 189 19.57 -4.46 -6.02
C ASP A 189 20.58 -5.61 -5.96
N ILE A 190 20.68 -6.29 -4.81
CA ILE A 190 21.53 -7.48 -4.66
C ILE A 190 21.09 -8.59 -5.62
N LEU A 191 19.79 -8.83 -5.77
CA LEU A 191 19.26 -9.85 -6.68
C LEU A 191 19.55 -9.50 -8.15
N LEU A 192 19.44 -8.23 -8.55
CA LEU A 192 19.81 -7.77 -9.87
C LEU A 192 21.32 -7.93 -10.14
N ILE A 193 22.17 -7.60 -9.15
CA ILE A 193 23.63 -7.78 -9.27
C ILE A 193 23.97 -9.27 -9.46
N VAL A 194 23.38 -10.16 -8.67
CA VAL A 194 23.59 -11.61 -8.80
C VAL A 194 23.13 -12.10 -10.17
N LEU A 195 21.96 -11.65 -10.66
CA LEU A 195 21.47 -12.00 -12.00
C LEU A 195 22.43 -11.56 -13.10
N VAL A 196 22.96 -10.33 -13.01
CA VAL A 196 23.92 -9.80 -13.98
C VAL A 196 25.23 -10.58 -13.94
N VAL A 197 25.74 -10.94 -12.76
CA VAL A 197 26.95 -11.76 -12.62
C VAL A 197 26.75 -13.15 -13.25
N VAL A 198 25.60 -13.79 -13.01
CA VAL A 198 25.27 -15.09 -13.63
C VAL A 198 25.22 -14.95 -15.16
N LEU A 199 24.60 -13.89 -15.68
CA LEU A 199 24.56 -13.60 -17.11
C LEU A 199 25.96 -13.39 -17.70
N ILE A 200 26.84 -12.65 -17.01
CA ILE A 200 28.23 -12.46 -17.43
C ILE A 200 28.98 -13.80 -17.46
N VAL A 201 28.84 -14.62 -16.41
CA VAL A 201 29.47 -15.95 -16.36
C VAL A 201 28.99 -16.81 -17.53
N LEU A 202 27.69 -16.84 -17.83
CA LEU A 202 27.14 -17.58 -18.96
C LEU A 202 27.65 -17.06 -20.31
N VAL A 203 27.75 -15.74 -20.50
CA VAL A 203 28.30 -15.18 -21.74
C VAL A 203 29.78 -15.51 -21.87
N VAL A 204 30.56 -15.41 -20.80
CA VAL A 204 31.98 -15.75 -20.79
C VAL A 204 32.19 -17.24 -21.10
N THR A 205 31.43 -18.14 -20.50
CA THR A 205 31.54 -19.58 -20.80
C THR A 205 31.16 -19.88 -22.24
N LEU A 206 30.10 -19.27 -22.79
CA LEU A 206 29.73 -19.42 -24.19
C LEU A 206 30.80 -18.87 -25.15
N VAL A 207 31.45 -17.76 -24.81
CA VAL A 207 32.56 -17.21 -25.60
C VAL A 207 33.78 -18.13 -25.56
N ILE A 208 34.11 -18.69 -24.39
CA ILE A 208 35.21 -19.65 -24.24
C ILE A 208 34.92 -20.92 -25.05
N ILE A 209 33.72 -21.49 -24.94
CA ILE A 209 33.31 -22.67 -25.70
C ILE A 209 33.35 -22.37 -27.20
N GLY A 210 32.82 -21.22 -27.64
CA GLY A 210 32.86 -20.80 -29.04
C GLY A 210 34.27 -20.62 -29.58
N ASN A 211 35.19 -20.07 -28.79
CA ASN A 211 36.60 -19.91 -29.17
C ASN A 211 37.33 -21.26 -29.20
N LEU A 212 37.10 -22.12 -28.21
CA LEU A 212 37.68 -23.47 -28.15
C LEU A 212 37.21 -24.33 -29.32
N MET A 213 35.92 -24.30 -29.65
CA MET A 213 35.39 -25.01 -30.81
C MET A 213 36.04 -24.50 -32.11
N ARG A 214 36.22 -23.18 -32.27
CA ARG A 214 36.94 -22.64 -33.44
C ARG A 214 38.40 -23.11 -33.50
N ASP A 215 39.09 -23.16 -32.36
CA ASP A 215 40.49 -23.56 -32.30
C ASP A 215 40.68 -25.06 -32.64
N VAL A 216 39.79 -25.91 -32.09
CA VAL A 216 39.75 -27.34 -32.39
C VAL A 216 39.39 -27.61 -33.85
N LEU A 217 38.46 -26.84 -34.44
CA LEU A 217 38.11 -26.96 -35.85
C LEU A 217 39.26 -26.53 -36.76
N ARG A 218 39.97 -25.43 -36.45
CA ARG A 218 41.14 -24.97 -37.21
C ARG A 218 42.33 -25.93 -37.19
N GLY A 219 42.41 -26.79 -36.16
CA GLY A 219 43.44 -27.83 -36.05
C GLY A 219 43.21 -29.06 -36.94
N ARG A 220 42.02 -29.22 -37.55
CA ARG A 220 41.75 -30.34 -38.46
C ARG A 220 42.11 -30.00 -39.91
N LYS A 221 42.78 -30.92 -40.59
CA LYS A 221 43.30 -30.78 -41.98
C LYS A 221 42.30 -31.25 -43.05
N ASP A 222 41.07 -31.60 -42.69
CA ASP A 222 40.03 -32.17 -43.55
C ASP A 222 38.92 -31.18 -43.94
N LEU A 223 39.09 -29.89 -43.64
CA LEU A 223 38.11 -28.85 -43.97
C LEU A 223 38.18 -28.50 -45.45
N ASP A 224 37.05 -28.58 -46.16
CA ASP A 224 36.95 -28.14 -47.54
C ASP A 224 36.98 -26.60 -47.62
N GLY A 225 37.24 -26.04 -48.81
CA GLY A 225 37.37 -24.58 -48.99
C GLY A 225 36.12 -23.77 -48.59
N ARG A 226 34.96 -24.41 -48.42
CA ARG A 226 33.70 -23.76 -47.97
C ARG A 226 33.58 -23.77 -46.45
N ASP A 227 34.04 -24.82 -45.79
CA ASP A 227 34.03 -24.93 -44.33
C ASP A 227 34.94 -23.88 -43.67
N VAL A 228 36.09 -23.58 -44.28
CA VAL A 228 37.01 -22.51 -43.82
C VAL A 228 36.38 -21.12 -43.96
N GLU A 229 35.62 -20.88 -45.04
CA GLU A 229 34.98 -19.59 -45.30
C GLU A 229 33.85 -19.29 -44.31
N ILE A 230 33.05 -20.30 -43.92
CA ILE A 230 32.02 -20.17 -42.86
C ILE A 230 32.66 -19.93 -41.48
N LEU A 231 33.78 -20.59 -41.18
CA LEU A 231 34.53 -20.41 -39.92
C LEU A 231 35.17 -19.01 -39.79
N GLU A 232 35.52 -18.38 -40.91
CA GLU A 232 36.14 -17.05 -40.95
C GLU A 232 35.16 -15.90 -41.25
N GLN A 233 33.89 -16.21 -41.55
CA GLN A 233 32.82 -15.23 -41.74
C GLN A 233 32.52 -14.51 -40.42
N ARG A 234 33.37 -13.56 -40.04
CA ARG A 234 33.14 -12.63 -38.94
C ARG A 234 31.97 -11.76 -39.33
N PHE A 235 30.89 -11.82 -38.53
CA PHE A 235 29.82 -10.83 -38.63
C PHE A 235 30.46 -9.43 -38.56
N ASP A 236 30.44 -8.73 -39.70
CA ASP A 236 31.04 -7.41 -39.82
C ASP A 236 30.11 -6.40 -39.17
N TRP A 237 30.23 -6.27 -37.84
CA TRP A 237 29.50 -5.31 -37.01
C TRP A 237 29.58 -3.90 -37.59
N SER A 238 30.62 -3.59 -38.36
CA SER A 238 30.80 -2.29 -39.00
C SER A 238 29.80 -1.99 -40.10
N LYS A 239 29.46 -2.98 -40.92
CA LYS A 239 28.45 -2.85 -41.96
C LYS A 239 27.05 -2.86 -41.37
N PHE A 240 26.85 -3.60 -40.28
CA PHE A 240 25.60 -3.62 -39.53
C PHE A 240 25.27 -2.26 -38.89
N TYR A 241 26.18 -1.65 -38.11
CA TYR A 241 25.94 -0.32 -37.52
C TYR A 241 25.91 0.81 -38.56
N ARG A 242 26.54 0.62 -39.73
CA ARG A 242 26.51 1.59 -40.84
C ARG A 242 25.33 1.39 -41.79
N SER A 243 24.51 0.36 -41.60
CA SER A 243 23.33 0.11 -42.43
C SER A 243 22.33 1.27 -42.31
N PRO A 244 21.87 1.86 -43.44
CA PRO A 244 20.86 2.92 -43.41
C PRO A 244 19.53 2.42 -42.83
N VAL A 245 19.23 1.12 -42.98
CA VAL A 245 18.04 0.49 -42.39
C VAL A 245 18.13 0.47 -40.88
N LEU A 246 19.26 0.06 -40.32
CA LEU A 246 19.45 0.04 -38.86
C LEU A 246 19.41 1.45 -38.28
N ARG A 247 20.06 2.44 -38.92
CA ARG A 247 19.98 3.84 -38.49
C ARG A 247 18.56 4.40 -38.57
N GLY A 248 17.79 4.00 -39.59
CA GLY A 248 16.38 4.34 -39.72
C GLY A 248 15.55 3.75 -38.57
N ILE A 249 15.71 2.46 -38.28
CA ILE A 249 15.02 1.79 -37.16
C ILE A 249 15.40 2.43 -35.83
N VAL A 250 16.69 2.63 -35.56
CA VAL A 250 17.17 3.27 -34.33
C VAL A 250 16.64 4.70 -34.22
N GLY A 251 16.62 5.46 -35.32
CA GLY A 251 16.06 6.81 -35.36
C GLY A 251 14.55 6.84 -35.07
N VAL A 252 13.78 5.90 -35.63
CA VAL A 252 12.35 5.77 -35.36
C VAL A 252 12.09 5.36 -33.91
N VAL A 253 12.83 4.37 -33.38
CA VAL A 253 12.71 3.96 -31.98
C VAL A 253 13.06 5.11 -31.05
N PHE A 254 14.14 5.84 -31.32
CA PHE A 254 14.52 7.02 -30.55
C PHE A 254 13.44 8.10 -30.59
N ALA A 255 12.86 8.37 -31.75
CA ALA A 255 11.75 9.31 -31.88
C ALA A 255 10.50 8.87 -31.11
N LEU A 256 10.16 7.57 -31.13
CA LEU A 256 9.05 7.01 -30.37
C LEU A 256 9.29 7.10 -28.86
N VAL A 257 10.51 6.85 -28.39
CA VAL A 257 10.88 6.99 -26.98
C VAL A 257 10.77 8.45 -26.55
N LEU A 258 11.32 9.39 -27.33
CA LEU A 258 11.18 10.82 -27.03
C LEU A 258 9.72 11.27 -27.02
N LEU A 259 8.91 10.78 -27.96
CA LEU A 259 7.48 11.07 -27.99
C LEU A 259 6.78 10.50 -26.75
N TYR A 260 7.09 9.25 -26.38
CA TYR A 260 6.54 8.59 -25.21
C TYR A 260 6.86 9.37 -23.93
N GLU A 261 8.13 9.67 -23.68
CA GLU A 261 8.56 10.45 -22.50
C GLU A 261 7.96 11.86 -22.51
N GLY A 262 7.89 12.51 -23.68
CA GLY A 262 7.24 13.80 -23.83
C GLY A 262 5.75 13.76 -23.47
N VAL A 263 5.01 12.74 -23.93
CA VAL A 263 3.60 12.55 -23.58
C VAL A 263 3.44 12.26 -22.09
N GLN A 264 4.26 11.38 -21.50
CA GLN A 264 4.18 11.08 -20.07
C GLN A 264 4.46 12.32 -19.21
N SER A 265 5.46 13.12 -19.58
CA SER A 265 5.79 14.36 -18.87
C SER A 265 4.63 15.36 -18.89
N VAL A 266 3.96 15.52 -20.03
CA VAL A 266 2.78 16.39 -20.14
C VAL A 266 1.59 15.84 -19.35
N MET A 267 1.36 14.53 -19.39
CA MET A 267 0.29 13.88 -18.62
C MET A 267 0.53 13.93 -17.11
N ALA A 268 1.78 14.08 -16.68
CA ALA A 268 2.14 14.24 -15.26
C ALA A 268 1.93 15.66 -14.72
N VAL A 269 1.73 16.67 -15.59
CA VAL A 269 1.51 18.04 -15.16
C VAL A 269 0.22 18.13 -14.33
N GLY A 270 0.33 18.67 -13.12
CA GLY A 270 -0.80 18.83 -12.20
C GLY A 270 -1.14 17.59 -11.38
N LEU A 271 -0.38 16.50 -11.50
CA LEU A 271 -0.44 15.37 -10.58
C LEU A 271 0.33 15.71 -9.30
N THR A 272 -0.37 15.81 -8.18
CA THR A 272 0.21 16.03 -6.84
C THR A 272 0.25 14.75 -6.01
N GLN A 273 0.21 13.58 -6.64
CA GLN A 273 0.31 12.30 -5.95
C GLN A 273 1.68 12.19 -5.25
N GLY A 274 1.70 11.73 -4.01
CA GLY A 274 2.92 11.68 -3.19
C GLY A 274 3.29 13.02 -2.54
N TYR A 275 2.59 14.12 -2.82
CA TYR A 275 2.87 15.42 -2.20
C TYR A 275 2.74 15.35 -0.67
N GLN A 276 3.85 15.64 0.02
CA GLN A 276 4.00 15.49 1.47
C GLN A 276 4.74 16.70 2.07
N PRO A 277 4.05 17.84 2.29
CA PRO A 277 4.67 19.04 2.81
C PRO A 277 4.97 18.93 4.32
N THR A 278 5.99 19.66 4.76
CA THR A 278 6.27 19.83 6.18
C THR A 278 5.14 20.63 6.84
N GLN A 279 4.56 20.08 7.91
CA GLN A 279 3.49 20.72 8.67
C GLN A 279 4.05 21.59 9.80
N PRO A 280 3.33 22.63 10.26
CA PRO A 280 3.77 23.49 11.37
C PRO A 280 3.94 22.72 12.69
N ILE A 281 3.14 21.67 12.86
CA ILE A 281 3.18 20.74 13.99
C ILE A 281 3.33 19.33 13.41
N ALA A 282 4.28 18.57 13.92
CA ALA A 282 4.53 17.19 13.50
C ALA A 282 3.42 16.26 14.05
N PHE A 283 2.25 16.30 13.42
CA PHE A 283 1.11 15.50 13.80
C PHE A 283 1.14 14.12 13.14
N SER A 284 1.13 13.07 13.95
CA SER A 284 1.14 11.67 13.50
C SER A 284 -0.26 11.07 13.41
N HIS A 285 -0.75 10.79 12.20
CA HIS A 285 -1.99 10.03 12.04
C HIS A 285 -1.80 8.57 12.43
N LYS A 286 -0.60 8.01 12.24
CA LYS A 286 -0.24 6.67 12.70
C LYS A 286 -0.42 6.49 14.19
N LEU A 287 0.06 7.43 15.00
CA LEU A 287 -0.10 7.35 16.45
C LEU A 287 -1.57 7.48 16.87
N HIS A 288 -2.29 8.46 16.33
CA HIS A 288 -3.65 8.76 16.76
C HIS A 288 -4.69 7.76 16.22
N ALA A 289 -4.72 7.55 14.91
CA ALA A 289 -5.71 6.68 14.26
C ALA A 289 -5.24 5.22 14.17
N GLY A 290 -3.94 4.96 14.13
CA GLY A 290 -3.36 3.62 14.05
C GLY A 290 -3.12 2.97 15.41
N GLU A 291 -2.26 3.56 16.25
CA GLU A 291 -1.90 2.92 17.53
C GLU A 291 -2.99 3.12 18.59
N HIS A 292 -3.55 4.32 18.68
CA HIS A 292 -4.62 4.65 19.64
C HIS A 292 -6.04 4.42 19.10
N GLN A 293 -6.17 4.02 17.83
CA GLN A 293 -7.46 3.66 17.20
C GLN A 293 -8.54 4.75 17.35
N ILE A 294 -8.15 6.02 17.40
CA ILE A 294 -9.08 7.14 17.50
C ILE A 294 -9.88 7.21 16.21
N ASN A 295 -11.21 7.23 16.33
CA ASN A 295 -12.11 7.32 15.19
C ASN A 295 -11.85 8.59 14.36
N CYS A 296 -11.77 8.46 13.04
CA CYS A 296 -11.50 9.56 12.11
C CYS A 296 -12.43 10.76 12.31
N ALA A 297 -13.72 10.50 12.57
CA ALA A 297 -14.75 11.53 12.71
C ALA A 297 -14.74 12.21 14.10
N TYR A 298 -13.91 11.75 15.03
CA TYR A 298 -13.69 12.47 16.29
C TYR A 298 -13.03 13.83 16.03
N CYS A 299 -12.01 13.85 15.16
CA CYS A 299 -11.33 15.07 14.75
C CYS A 299 -11.99 15.72 13.52
N HIS A 300 -12.34 14.91 12.51
CA HIS A 300 -12.96 15.37 11.26
C HIS A 300 -14.49 15.35 11.35
N THR A 301 -15.03 16.10 12.30
CA THR A 301 -16.43 16.02 12.74
C THR A 301 -17.47 16.34 11.67
N SER A 302 -17.13 17.13 10.66
CA SER A 302 -18.07 17.54 9.61
C SER A 302 -18.12 16.61 8.42
N VAL A 303 -17.30 15.54 8.39
CA VAL A 303 -17.17 14.64 7.24
C VAL A 303 -18.51 14.03 6.79
N TYR A 304 -19.38 13.69 7.74
CA TYR A 304 -20.69 13.06 7.48
C TYR A 304 -21.82 14.06 7.23
N LYS A 305 -21.60 15.37 7.44
CA LYS A 305 -22.68 16.38 7.45
C LYS A 305 -22.47 17.51 6.45
N SER A 306 -21.23 17.78 6.04
CA SER A 306 -20.86 18.94 5.24
C SER A 306 -20.09 18.55 3.98
N LYS A 307 -19.97 19.51 3.07
CA LYS A 307 -19.18 19.36 1.85
C LYS A 307 -17.68 19.20 2.11
N SER A 308 -17.17 19.79 3.20
CA SER A 308 -15.76 19.63 3.62
C SER A 308 -15.65 18.79 4.88
N ALA A 309 -14.68 17.88 4.94
CA ALA A 309 -14.13 17.41 6.20
C ALA A 309 -13.28 18.55 6.80
N ASN A 310 -13.74 19.12 7.91
CA ASN A 310 -13.03 20.19 8.61
C ASN A 310 -11.68 19.68 9.14
N ILE A 311 -10.68 20.57 9.17
CA ILE A 311 -9.49 20.36 9.99
C ILE A 311 -9.88 20.71 11.43
N PRO A 312 -9.56 19.87 12.42
CA PRO A 312 -9.96 20.11 13.80
C PRO A 312 -9.41 21.45 14.31
N SER A 313 -10.20 22.12 15.15
CA SER A 313 -9.70 23.28 15.91
C SER A 313 -8.72 22.81 16.99
N ALA A 314 -7.87 23.73 17.44
CA ALA A 314 -6.90 23.43 18.51
C ALA A 314 -7.57 22.94 19.81
N ASN A 315 -8.85 23.28 20.04
CA ASN A 315 -9.60 22.81 21.21
C ASN A 315 -9.78 21.28 21.23
N ILE A 316 -9.99 20.65 20.06
CA ILE A 316 -10.09 19.17 20.00
C ILE A 316 -8.78 18.53 20.47
N CYS A 317 -7.63 19.12 20.11
CA CYS A 317 -6.32 18.65 20.59
C CYS A 317 -6.22 18.73 22.12
N MET A 318 -6.77 19.79 22.72
CA MET A 318 -6.69 20.04 24.16
C MET A 318 -7.60 19.15 25.02
N ASN A 319 -8.57 18.45 24.42
CA ASN A 319 -9.38 17.47 25.13
C ASN A 319 -8.51 16.39 25.82
N CYS A 320 -7.34 16.09 25.24
CA CYS A 320 -6.39 15.14 25.82
C CYS A 320 -5.04 15.79 26.15
N HIS A 321 -4.49 16.65 25.28
CA HIS A 321 -3.17 17.26 25.47
C HIS A 321 -3.08 18.31 26.58
N SER A 322 -4.20 18.58 27.27
CA SER A 322 -4.21 19.23 28.58
C SER A 322 -3.52 18.41 29.68
N GLN A 323 -3.46 17.07 29.52
CA GLN A 323 -2.94 16.14 30.53
C GLN A 323 -1.87 15.20 29.98
N ILE A 324 -1.89 14.89 28.68
CA ILE A 324 -0.94 13.95 28.07
C ILE A 324 0.20 14.68 27.35
N LYS A 325 1.44 14.24 27.60
CA LYS A 325 2.65 14.71 26.90
C LYS A 325 2.77 16.25 26.83
N THR A 326 2.34 16.94 27.89
CA THR A 326 2.37 18.41 28.00
C THR A 326 3.76 19.00 27.77
N GLU A 327 4.80 18.26 28.15
CA GLU A 327 6.19 18.68 27.99
C GLU A 327 6.74 18.58 26.57
N SER A 328 6.04 17.90 25.66
CA SER A 328 6.48 17.71 24.28
C SER A 328 6.60 19.06 23.54
N PRO A 329 7.72 19.30 22.83
CA PRO A 329 7.90 20.53 22.03
C PRO A 329 6.78 20.79 21.03
N GLU A 330 6.24 19.73 20.41
CA GLU A 330 5.16 19.85 19.42
C GLU A 330 3.83 20.24 20.06
N ILE A 331 3.53 19.71 21.26
CA ILE A 331 2.32 20.05 21.99
C ILE A 331 2.40 21.49 22.51
N LYS A 332 3.58 21.96 22.93
CA LYS A 332 3.81 23.37 23.30
C LYS A 332 3.49 24.35 22.16
N LYS A 333 3.60 23.94 20.90
CA LYS A 333 3.14 24.75 19.74
C LYS A 333 1.63 24.93 19.73
N ILE A 334 0.86 23.91 20.11
CA ILE A 334 -0.61 23.98 20.24
C ILE A 334 -1.00 24.94 21.36
N TYR A 335 -0.39 24.80 22.54
CA TYR A 335 -0.61 25.73 23.66
C TYR A 335 -0.34 27.17 23.25
N ARG A 336 0.80 27.43 22.61
CA ARG A 336 1.17 28.75 22.11
C ARG A 336 0.14 29.31 21.12
N ALA A 337 -0.40 28.48 20.23
CA ALA A 337 -1.44 28.89 19.28
C ALA A 337 -2.71 29.33 20.00
N ILE A 338 -3.12 28.59 21.05
CA ILE A 338 -4.32 28.90 21.86
C ILE A 338 -4.10 30.17 22.70
N GLU A 339 -2.97 30.28 23.41
CA GLU A 339 -2.63 31.44 24.25
C GLU A 339 -2.60 32.74 23.43
N ARG A 340 -2.02 32.68 22.23
CA ARG A 340 -1.93 33.82 21.31
C ARG A 340 -3.21 34.05 20.51
N LYS A 341 -4.22 33.19 20.66
CA LYS A 341 -5.46 33.20 19.87
C LYS A 341 -5.20 33.20 18.35
N GLN A 342 -4.14 32.51 17.93
CA GLN A 342 -3.75 32.39 16.52
C GLN A 342 -4.07 30.99 15.99
N PRO A 343 -4.79 30.86 14.86
CA PRO A 343 -5.06 29.56 14.26
C PRO A 343 -3.77 28.89 13.77
N ILE A 344 -3.69 27.57 13.93
CA ILE A 344 -2.60 26.77 13.37
C ILE A 344 -2.71 26.80 11.84
N GLN A 345 -1.64 27.25 11.18
CA GLN A 345 -1.58 27.40 9.72
C GLN A 345 -1.20 26.07 9.05
N TRP A 346 -2.14 25.13 9.02
CA TRP A 346 -1.94 23.84 8.37
C TRP A 346 -1.74 23.99 6.86
N VAL A 347 -0.81 23.21 6.30
CA VAL A 347 -0.61 23.14 4.86
C VAL A 347 -1.55 22.08 4.30
N ARG A 348 -2.51 22.52 3.47
CA ARG A 348 -3.49 21.63 2.85
C ARG A 348 -2.81 20.77 1.78
N ILE A 349 -2.99 19.45 1.89
CA ILE A 349 -2.40 18.46 0.97
C ILE A 349 -3.35 18.15 -0.19
N HIS A 350 -4.60 17.80 0.14
CA HIS A 350 -5.63 17.51 -0.86
C HIS A 350 -6.33 18.80 -1.26
N ASN A 351 -6.04 19.28 -2.46
CA ASN A 351 -6.68 20.46 -3.02
C ASN A 351 -7.27 20.14 -4.40
N LEU A 352 -8.52 20.55 -4.61
CA LEU A 352 -9.16 20.52 -5.92
C LEU A 352 -9.34 21.97 -6.39
N PRO A 353 -9.34 22.22 -7.71
CA PRO A 353 -9.73 23.51 -8.25
C PRO A 353 -11.10 23.97 -7.71
N ASP A 354 -11.27 25.27 -7.54
CA ASP A 354 -12.51 25.88 -7.03
C ASP A 354 -13.72 25.66 -7.93
N LEU A 355 -13.49 25.49 -9.23
CA LEU A 355 -14.49 25.05 -10.22
C LEU A 355 -14.97 23.62 -10.02
N ALA A 356 -14.41 22.84 -9.09
CA ALA A 356 -14.85 21.48 -8.81
C ALA A 356 -15.65 21.44 -7.50
N TYR A 357 -16.93 21.09 -7.61
CA TYR A 357 -17.80 20.88 -6.47
C TYR A 357 -17.65 19.44 -5.94
N PHE A 358 -17.02 19.31 -4.77
CA PHE A 358 -16.92 18.05 -4.05
C PHE A 358 -17.62 18.13 -2.70
N ASN A 359 -18.40 17.10 -2.36
CA ASN A 359 -19.14 17.03 -1.11
C ASN A 359 -18.86 15.73 -0.34
N HIS A 360 -18.16 15.84 0.80
CA HIS A 360 -17.80 14.70 1.64
C HIS A 360 -19.00 13.91 2.17
N SER A 361 -20.10 14.57 2.57
CA SER A 361 -21.25 13.86 3.14
C SER A 361 -21.96 12.98 2.13
N GLN A 362 -22.00 13.37 0.84
CA GLN A 362 -22.56 12.53 -0.21
C GLN A 362 -21.76 11.23 -0.40
N HIS A 363 -20.44 11.34 -0.35
CA HIS A 363 -19.56 10.18 -0.53
C HIS A 363 -19.48 9.29 0.71
N THR A 364 -19.52 9.87 1.91
CA THR A 364 -19.34 9.11 3.16
C THR A 364 -20.65 8.66 3.78
N GLN A 365 -21.64 9.55 3.92
CA GLN A 365 -22.90 9.25 4.60
C GLN A 365 -23.91 8.56 3.65
N VAL A 366 -24.03 9.01 2.41
CA VAL A 366 -25.00 8.47 1.45
C VAL A 366 -24.43 7.24 0.74
N ALA A 367 -23.26 7.39 0.11
CA ALA A 367 -22.62 6.27 -0.59
C ALA A 367 -21.92 5.27 0.34
N GLY A 368 -21.65 5.63 1.60
CA GLY A 368 -21.03 4.71 2.57
C GLY A 368 -19.56 4.39 2.28
N LEU A 369 -18.86 5.25 1.53
CA LEU A 369 -17.47 5.00 1.15
C LEU A 369 -16.54 5.12 2.36
N GLN A 370 -15.57 4.20 2.41
CA GLN A 370 -14.52 4.21 3.42
C GLN A 370 -13.50 5.31 3.14
N CYS A 371 -12.97 5.95 4.19
CA CYS A 371 -12.00 7.03 4.06
C CYS A 371 -10.74 6.58 3.29
N GLN A 372 -10.33 5.33 3.52
CA GLN A 372 -9.12 4.73 2.96
C GLN A 372 -9.20 4.52 1.44
N THR A 373 -10.41 4.40 0.89
CA THR A 373 -10.61 4.27 -0.56
C THR A 373 -10.08 5.50 -1.30
N CYS A 374 -10.24 6.69 -0.71
CA CYS A 374 -9.83 7.94 -1.35
C CYS A 374 -8.49 8.46 -0.82
N HIS A 375 -8.25 8.36 0.49
CA HIS A 375 -7.07 8.94 1.14
C HIS A 375 -5.94 7.93 1.42
N GLY A 376 -6.13 6.66 1.06
CA GLY A 376 -5.19 5.59 1.37
C GLY A 376 -5.22 5.18 2.85
N PRO A 377 -4.28 4.32 3.29
CA PRO A 377 -4.24 3.83 4.67
C PRO A 377 -3.68 4.90 5.64
N ILE A 378 -4.45 5.97 5.87
CA ILE A 378 -4.07 7.11 6.73
C ILE A 378 -3.61 6.67 8.13
N GLN A 379 -4.20 5.61 8.69
CA GLN A 379 -3.82 5.05 9.99
C GLN A 379 -2.38 4.50 10.04
N ASN A 380 -1.72 4.34 8.90
CA ASN A 380 -0.33 3.91 8.81
C ASN A 380 0.62 5.07 8.44
N MET A 381 0.09 6.30 8.30
CA MET A 381 0.85 7.46 7.85
C MET A 381 1.35 8.29 9.03
N GLU A 382 2.67 8.34 9.22
CA GLU A 382 3.30 9.24 10.20
C GLU A 382 3.10 10.70 9.78
N VAL A 383 3.27 11.00 8.49
CA VAL A 383 2.92 12.28 7.88
C VAL A 383 2.04 11.97 6.68
N VAL A 384 0.92 12.67 6.57
CA VAL A 384 -0.03 12.46 5.47
C VAL A 384 0.59 12.93 4.17
N TYR A 385 0.39 12.13 3.13
CA TYR A 385 0.68 12.48 1.74
C TYR A 385 -0.57 12.25 0.88
N GLN A 386 -0.58 12.82 -0.32
CA GLN A 386 -1.67 12.58 -1.26
C GLN A 386 -1.54 11.17 -1.89
N TYR A 387 -2.37 10.23 -1.43
CA TYR A 387 -2.37 8.86 -1.93
C TYR A 387 -2.96 8.72 -3.34
N SER A 388 -4.13 9.31 -3.57
CA SER A 388 -4.86 9.22 -4.84
C SER A 388 -4.54 10.41 -5.74
N ALA A 389 -4.57 10.20 -7.06
CA ALA A 389 -4.31 11.25 -8.03
C ALA A 389 -5.33 12.40 -7.98
N LEU A 390 -6.60 12.10 -7.62
CA LEU A 390 -7.71 13.07 -7.58
C LEU A 390 -7.92 13.87 -8.89
N THR A 391 -7.51 13.29 -10.02
CA THR A 391 -7.77 13.85 -11.34
C THR A 391 -9.21 13.59 -11.78
N MET A 392 -9.69 14.38 -12.74
CA MET A 392 -11.02 14.17 -13.33
C MET A 392 -11.22 12.74 -13.82
N GLY A 393 -10.22 12.16 -14.52
CA GLY A 393 -10.28 10.79 -15.00
C GLY A 393 -10.45 9.77 -13.88
N TRP A 394 -9.77 9.97 -12.74
CA TRP A 394 -9.92 9.13 -11.55
C TRP A 394 -11.35 9.21 -10.98
N CYS A 395 -11.92 10.42 -10.85
CA CYS A 395 -13.29 10.61 -10.39
C CYS A 395 -14.31 9.94 -11.32
N ILE A 396 -14.16 10.14 -12.64
CA ILE A 396 -15.09 9.62 -13.65
C ILE A 396 -15.05 8.09 -13.70
N ASN A 397 -13.87 7.47 -13.65
CA ASN A 397 -13.74 6.02 -13.64
C ASN A 397 -14.39 5.42 -12.38
N CYS A 398 -14.12 6.02 -11.21
CA CYS A 398 -14.79 5.64 -9.97
C CYS A 398 -16.32 5.73 -10.11
N HIS A 399 -16.86 6.83 -10.66
CA HIS A 399 -18.31 6.98 -10.86
C HIS A 399 -18.92 6.00 -11.88
N ARG A 400 -18.13 5.55 -12.87
CA ARG A 400 -18.57 4.55 -13.85
C ARG A 400 -18.64 3.14 -13.25
N GLU A 401 -17.70 2.81 -12.37
CA GLU A 401 -17.55 1.47 -11.80
C GLU A 401 -18.34 1.29 -10.51
N MET A 402 -18.52 2.36 -9.72
CA MET A 402 -19.15 2.26 -8.40
C MET A 402 -20.67 2.15 -8.48
N PRO A 403 -21.26 1.07 -7.94
CA PRO A 403 -22.71 0.94 -7.84
C PRO A 403 -23.26 1.94 -6.83
N LEU A 404 -24.46 2.46 -7.11
CA LEU A 404 -25.18 3.31 -6.16
C LEU A 404 -25.59 2.51 -4.93
N ASN A 405 -25.41 3.11 -3.74
CA ASN A 405 -25.95 2.54 -2.52
C ASN A 405 -27.46 2.83 -2.43
N THR A 406 -28.26 1.95 -3.03
CA THR A 406 -29.72 2.07 -3.09
C THR A 406 -30.44 1.32 -1.97
N LYS A 407 -29.72 0.49 -1.20
CA LYS A 407 -30.29 -0.31 -0.12
C LYS A 407 -30.88 0.59 0.95
N ASP A 408 -32.12 0.30 1.35
CA ASP A 408 -32.87 1.01 2.40
C ASP A 408 -33.11 2.50 2.15
N ASN A 409 -33.00 2.97 0.90
CA ASN A 409 -33.25 4.37 0.54
C ASN A 409 -34.39 4.52 -0.47
N LYS A 410 -35.56 4.91 0.07
CA LYS A 410 -36.81 5.12 -0.68
C LYS A 410 -36.70 6.09 -1.87
N TYR A 411 -35.72 6.99 -1.85
CA TYR A 411 -35.48 7.89 -2.98
C TYR A 411 -35.13 7.13 -4.26
N TYR A 412 -34.37 6.03 -4.13
CA TYR A 412 -33.89 5.27 -5.29
C TYR A 412 -34.87 4.21 -5.79
N ASP A 413 -35.91 3.84 -5.04
CA ASP A 413 -36.85 2.76 -5.40
C ASP A 413 -37.43 2.92 -6.80
N ASN A 414 -37.87 4.13 -7.16
CA ASN A 414 -38.43 4.41 -8.48
C ASN A 414 -37.35 4.46 -9.56
N LEU A 415 -36.18 5.01 -9.24
CA LEU A 415 -35.04 5.12 -10.16
C LEU A 415 -34.51 3.74 -10.54
N VAL A 416 -34.37 2.84 -9.58
CA VAL A 416 -33.96 1.45 -9.80
C VAL A 416 -34.97 0.71 -10.68
N LYS A 417 -36.27 0.81 -10.37
CA LYS A 417 -37.33 0.20 -11.22
C LYS A 417 -37.27 0.68 -12.67
N LEU A 418 -37.14 1.99 -12.88
CA LEU A 418 -37.01 2.60 -14.21
C LEU A 418 -35.75 2.14 -14.94
N HIS A 419 -34.62 2.09 -14.23
CA HIS A 419 -33.33 1.65 -14.76
C HIS A 419 -33.39 0.18 -15.19
N ASP A 420 -33.86 -0.70 -14.32
CA ASP A 420 -33.90 -2.14 -14.56
C ASP A 420 -34.81 -2.50 -15.72
N THR A 421 -35.94 -1.77 -15.87
CA THR A 421 -36.87 -1.96 -16.98
C THR A 421 -36.25 -1.58 -18.34
N LYS A 422 -35.41 -0.53 -18.39
CA LYS A 422 -34.83 -0.03 -19.64
C LYS A 422 -33.49 -0.67 -20.00
N ASN A 423 -32.68 -1.05 -19.02
CA ASN A 423 -31.27 -1.42 -19.20
C ASN A 423 -30.99 -2.90 -18.94
N GLY A 424 -32.02 -3.75 -18.82
CA GLY A 424 -31.90 -5.20 -18.89
C GLY A 424 -30.97 -5.83 -17.86
N GLY A 425 -30.89 -5.25 -16.65
CA GLY A 425 -30.07 -5.78 -15.55
C GLY A 425 -28.62 -5.28 -15.49
N ALA A 426 -28.24 -4.26 -16.27
CA ALA A 426 -26.96 -3.58 -16.08
C ALA A 426 -26.85 -3.00 -14.64
N PRO A 427 -25.64 -2.92 -14.04
CA PRO A 427 -25.47 -2.31 -12.73
C PRO A 427 -25.89 -0.83 -12.72
N PHE A 428 -26.70 -0.42 -11.73
CA PHE A 428 -27.07 0.98 -11.55
C PHE A 428 -25.94 1.73 -10.84
N THR A 429 -25.01 2.30 -11.63
CA THR A 429 -23.83 3.02 -11.12
C THR A 429 -24.08 4.51 -10.96
N VAL A 430 -23.14 5.20 -10.31
CA VAL A 430 -23.22 6.66 -10.13
C VAL A 430 -23.33 7.38 -11.49
N SER A 431 -22.63 6.88 -12.50
CA SER A 431 -22.74 7.36 -13.88
C SER A 431 -24.14 7.21 -14.46
N SER A 432 -24.86 6.12 -14.15
CA SER A 432 -26.24 5.89 -14.64
C SER A 432 -27.25 6.89 -14.07
N ASN A 433 -26.96 7.50 -12.91
CA ASN A 433 -27.76 8.58 -12.32
C ASN A 433 -27.25 9.99 -12.70
N GLY A 434 -26.46 10.07 -13.77
CA GLY A 434 -25.92 11.32 -14.28
C GLY A 434 -24.75 11.89 -13.47
N GLY A 435 -24.10 11.09 -12.61
CA GLY A 435 -22.92 11.51 -11.85
C GLY A 435 -21.67 11.79 -12.69
N THR A 436 -21.81 11.88 -14.01
CA THR A 436 -20.75 12.26 -14.97
C THR A 436 -21.16 13.48 -15.81
N GLU A 437 -22.24 14.17 -15.45
CA GLU A 437 -22.66 15.42 -16.09
C GLU A 437 -21.81 16.60 -15.60
N CYS A 438 -21.41 17.49 -16.53
CA CYS A 438 -20.53 18.62 -16.21
C CYS A 438 -21.10 19.54 -15.12
N SER A 439 -22.41 19.82 -15.17
CA SER A 439 -23.08 20.73 -14.23
C SER A 439 -23.16 20.19 -12.81
N LYS A 440 -23.12 18.88 -12.59
CA LYS A 440 -23.19 18.29 -11.24
C LYS A 440 -21.84 18.27 -10.54
N CYS A 441 -20.76 18.43 -11.29
CA CYS A 441 -19.39 18.37 -10.79
C CYS A 441 -18.72 19.75 -10.74
N HIS A 442 -19.16 20.71 -11.56
CA HIS A 442 -18.45 21.97 -11.75
C HIS A 442 -19.25 23.25 -11.44
N TYR A 443 -20.55 23.13 -11.18
CA TYR A 443 -21.48 24.23 -10.93
C TYR A 443 -22.49 23.81 -9.86
#